data_AF-A0A5E8H3J2-F1
#
_entry.id   AF-A0A5E8H3J2-F1
#
_cell.length_a   1.000
_cell.length_b   1.000
_cell.length_c   1.000
_cell.angle_alpha   90.00
_cell.angle_beta   90.00
_cell.angle_gamma   90.00
#
_symmetry.space_group_name_H-M   'P 1'
#
loop_
_entity.id
_entity.type
_entity.pdbx_description
1 polymer ?
#
loop_
_entity_poly.entity_id
_entity_poly.type
_entity_poly.pdbx_seq_one_letter_code
_entity_poly.pdbx_strand_id
1 'polypeptide(L)'
;MNFPRRQFLRLTDFDRHKAVFLCLKERGQIMQMSEKGLAFLAGHEGYVSRAYIDPVGVVTIGYGFTMRGRVFAAWWRTRHGRKLRLGDTISRRDADHIMTRMLDDEYEIPVERTFETLPQHQFDACVSVVYNLGARALSWKWAKALKRGDVKEAARLLRRTGTTAGGHRLNGLVRRRRQEADLLEHGVYTGVLEGRPRLARPVPPSAPDPVVREAQEALTRFGFDPGVIDGWMGHRTKAAVLAYQRQHPDLVNDGIIGPATLVQLRKDALVIKDSQIGGALVTAVTGGGLFGVPWTWILGVAFGLGLILIVYLVWRYGDVLTRRLQGSAAKREAAP
;
A
#
# COMPACT_ATOMS: atom_id res chain seq x y z
N MET A 1 7.69 15.59 -35.07
CA MET A 1 7.05 14.93 -36.23
C MET A 1 6.00 15.86 -36.82
N ASN A 2 6.02 16.08 -38.13
CA ASN A 2 5.09 16.99 -38.82
C ASN A 2 3.82 16.21 -39.20
N PHE A 3 2.81 16.20 -38.33
CA PHE A 3 1.53 15.56 -38.64
C PHE A 3 0.76 16.41 -39.67
N PRO A 4 0.46 15.90 -40.87
CA PRO A 4 -0.25 16.66 -41.88
C PRO A 4 -1.66 17.04 -41.40
N ARG A 5 -2.01 18.33 -41.50
CA ARG A 5 -3.27 18.98 -41.05
C ARG A 5 -4.56 18.21 -41.36
N ARG A 6 -4.56 17.34 -42.38
CA ARG A 6 -5.72 16.56 -42.83
C ARG A 6 -6.01 15.29 -42.01
N GLN A 7 -5.07 14.77 -41.22
CA GLN A 7 -5.32 13.62 -40.32
C GLN A 7 -5.91 14.02 -38.97
N PHE A 8 -5.68 15.26 -38.51
CA PHE A 8 -6.15 15.78 -37.23
C PHE A 8 -7.69 15.91 -37.15
N LEU A 9 -8.35 16.08 -38.29
CA LEU A 9 -9.80 16.25 -38.40
C LEU A 9 -10.59 14.93 -38.29
N ARG A 10 -9.92 13.78 -38.35
CA ARG A 10 -10.54 12.43 -38.25
C ARG A 10 -10.37 11.76 -36.89
N LEU A 11 -9.88 12.49 -35.89
CA LEU A 11 -9.70 12.00 -34.53
C LEU A 11 -10.94 12.34 -33.69
N THR A 12 -11.31 11.44 -32.79
CA THR A 12 -12.36 11.75 -31.79
C THR A 12 -11.91 12.94 -30.93
N ASP A 13 -12.85 13.63 -30.30
CA ASP A 13 -12.51 14.80 -29.47
C ASP A 13 -11.57 14.44 -28.31
N PHE A 14 -11.66 13.19 -27.82
CA PHE A 14 -10.75 12.61 -26.85
C PHE A 14 -9.33 12.41 -27.42
N ASP A 15 -9.22 11.90 -28.65
CA ASP A 15 -7.92 11.67 -29.31
C ASP A 15 -7.21 12.98 -29.66
N ARG A 16 -7.95 14.04 -30.00
CA ARG A 16 -7.40 15.39 -30.22
C ARG A 16 -6.86 16.01 -28.94
N HIS A 17 -7.60 15.93 -27.84
CA HIS A 17 -7.12 16.42 -26.53
C HIS A 17 -5.87 15.70 -26.08
N LYS A 18 -5.82 14.37 -26.25
CA LYS A 18 -4.64 13.56 -25.90
C LYS A 18 -3.44 13.89 -26.79
N ALA A 19 -3.64 14.10 -28.10
CA ALA A 19 -2.57 14.49 -29.01
C ALA A 19 -2.02 15.90 -28.72
N VAL A 20 -2.89 16.86 -28.37
CA VAL A 20 -2.47 18.20 -27.94
C VAL A 20 -1.74 18.13 -26.61
N PHE A 21 -2.25 17.38 -25.62
CA PHE A 21 -1.57 17.15 -24.33
C PHE A 21 -0.16 16.56 -24.54
N LEU A 22 -0.03 15.50 -25.35
CA LEU A 22 1.27 14.90 -25.64
C LEU A 22 2.22 15.87 -26.37
N CYS A 23 1.71 16.69 -27.28
CA CYS A 23 2.50 17.71 -27.99
C CYS A 23 2.98 18.84 -27.08
N LEU A 24 2.13 19.32 -26.17
CA LEU A 24 2.48 20.34 -25.17
C LEU A 24 3.49 19.77 -24.16
N LYS A 25 3.33 18.49 -23.78
CA LYS A 25 4.27 17.74 -22.94
C LYS A 25 5.64 17.57 -23.61
N GLU A 26 5.69 17.19 -24.88
CA GLU A 26 6.95 17.10 -25.66
C GLU A 26 7.65 18.46 -25.83
N ARG A 27 6.91 19.57 -25.73
CA ARG A 27 7.44 20.94 -25.80
C ARG A 27 7.78 21.55 -24.44
N GLY A 28 7.65 20.79 -23.35
CA GLY A 28 7.92 21.27 -21.98
C GLY A 28 6.89 22.30 -21.49
N GLN A 29 5.70 22.35 -22.07
CA GLN A 29 4.60 23.25 -21.69
C GLN A 29 3.64 22.63 -20.65
N ILE A 30 3.92 21.39 -20.22
CA ILE A 30 3.18 20.63 -19.21
C ILE A 30 4.22 20.15 -18.18
N MET A 31 3.98 20.48 -16.92
CA MET A 31 4.86 20.15 -15.82
C MET A 31 4.69 18.68 -15.46
N GLN A 32 5.80 17.98 -15.28
CA GLN A 32 5.85 16.57 -14.92
C GLN A 32 6.49 16.45 -13.55
N MET A 33 6.10 15.46 -12.74
CA MET A 33 6.86 15.18 -11.53
C MET A 33 8.30 14.81 -11.91
N SER A 34 9.28 15.47 -11.31
CA SER A 34 10.70 15.18 -11.60
C SER A 34 11.11 13.81 -11.06
N GLU A 35 12.25 13.26 -11.51
CA GLU A 35 12.78 12.01 -10.96
C GLU A 35 13.05 12.10 -9.44
N LYS A 36 13.52 13.27 -8.97
CA LYS A 36 13.74 13.53 -7.53
C LYS A 36 12.41 13.62 -6.79
N GLY A 37 11.39 14.23 -7.40
CA GLY A 37 10.02 14.29 -6.89
C GLY A 37 9.39 12.91 -6.78
N LEU A 38 9.54 12.07 -7.81
CA LEU A 38 9.05 10.70 -7.82
C LEU A 38 9.72 9.88 -6.71
N ALA A 39 11.04 9.98 -6.57
CA ALA A 39 11.77 9.31 -5.50
C ALA A 39 11.33 9.79 -4.11
N PHE A 40 11.03 11.08 -3.96
CA PHE A 40 10.52 11.67 -2.72
C PHE A 40 9.15 11.11 -2.36
N LEU A 41 8.22 11.10 -3.31
CA LEU A 41 6.90 10.51 -3.14
C LEU A 41 6.98 9.01 -2.83
N ALA A 42 7.77 8.26 -3.60
CA ALA A 42 8.02 6.84 -3.39
C ALA A 42 8.57 6.54 -1.99
N GLY A 43 9.41 7.43 -1.44
CA GLY A 43 9.93 7.32 -0.08
C GLY A 43 8.87 7.43 1.02
N HIS A 44 7.73 8.09 0.73
CA HIS A 44 6.58 8.19 1.61
C HIS A 44 5.62 7.01 1.49
N GLU A 45 5.36 6.54 0.27
CA GLU A 45 4.44 5.42 0.01
C GLU A 45 5.05 4.07 0.43
N GLY A 46 6.37 3.93 0.28
CA GLY A 46 7.07 2.67 0.53
C GLY A 46 6.88 1.70 -0.64
N TYR A 47 7.98 1.08 -1.06
CA TYR A 47 7.98 0.11 -2.15
C TYR A 47 7.95 -1.31 -1.59
N VAL A 48 6.98 -2.10 -2.03
CA VAL A 48 6.89 -3.54 -1.74
C VAL A 48 7.01 -4.31 -3.05
N SER A 49 8.11 -5.05 -3.22
CA SER A 49 8.40 -5.77 -4.47
C SER A 49 7.50 -6.96 -4.74
N ARG A 50 6.88 -7.54 -3.70
CA ARG A 50 6.03 -8.73 -3.75
C ARG A 50 4.60 -8.40 -3.34
N ALA A 51 3.62 -8.93 -4.08
CA ALA A 51 2.21 -8.69 -3.82
C ALA A 51 1.78 -9.30 -2.48
N TYR A 52 1.08 -8.50 -1.68
CA TYR A 52 0.57 -8.87 -0.36
C TYR A 52 -0.90 -8.48 -0.25
N ILE A 53 -1.62 -9.03 0.73
CA ILE A 53 -2.97 -8.56 1.06
C ILE A 53 -2.83 -7.44 2.08
N ASP A 54 -3.38 -6.25 1.80
CA ASP A 54 -3.39 -5.12 2.72
C ASP A 54 -4.37 -5.34 3.92
N PRO A 55 -4.48 -4.38 4.88
CA PRO A 55 -5.41 -4.51 6.00
C PRO A 55 -6.89 -4.60 5.60
N VAL A 56 -7.27 -4.08 4.43
CA VAL A 56 -8.66 -4.07 3.93
C VAL A 56 -8.96 -5.25 3.00
N GLY A 57 -8.05 -6.21 2.88
CA GLY A 57 -8.26 -7.45 2.14
C GLY A 57 -7.94 -7.36 0.65
N VAL A 58 -7.25 -6.32 0.18
CA VAL A 58 -6.97 -6.09 -1.24
C VAL A 58 -5.53 -6.49 -1.58
N VAL A 59 -5.38 -7.25 -2.67
CA VAL A 59 -4.06 -7.58 -3.22
C VAL A 59 -3.37 -6.31 -3.71
N THR A 60 -2.22 -6.01 -3.11
CA THR A 60 -1.49 -4.76 -3.25
C THR A 60 -0.01 -5.03 -3.54
N ILE A 61 0.61 -4.24 -4.42
CA ILE A 61 2.02 -4.37 -4.80
C ILE A 61 2.66 -3.00 -5.10
N GLY A 62 3.99 -2.91 -5.10
CA GLY A 62 4.72 -1.69 -5.45
C GLY A 62 4.49 -0.59 -4.43
N TYR A 63 4.04 0.57 -4.88
CA TYR A 63 3.74 1.75 -4.04
C TYR A 63 2.29 1.79 -3.54
N GLY A 64 1.64 0.63 -3.38
CA GLY A 64 0.22 0.55 -3.02
C GLY A 64 -0.71 0.30 -4.22
N PHE A 65 -0.20 -0.22 -5.33
CA PHE A 65 -1.00 -0.48 -6.52
C PHE A 65 -1.95 -1.65 -6.31
N THR A 66 -3.19 -1.48 -6.76
CA THR A 66 -4.23 -2.51 -6.69
C THR A 66 -4.96 -2.64 -8.02
N MET A 67 -5.63 -3.77 -8.25
CA MET A 67 -6.45 -3.98 -9.45
C MET A 67 -7.69 -3.06 -9.55
N ARG A 68 -7.94 -2.22 -8.54
CA ARG A 68 -8.99 -1.19 -8.57
C ARG A 68 -8.56 0.05 -9.35
N GLY A 69 -7.26 0.35 -9.38
CA GLY A 69 -6.72 1.50 -10.11
C GLY A 69 -6.73 1.23 -11.62
N ARG A 70 -7.38 2.11 -12.39
CA ARG A 70 -7.56 1.93 -13.84
C ARG A 70 -6.23 1.77 -14.59
N VAL A 71 -5.28 2.68 -14.33
CA VAL A 71 -3.98 2.74 -15.00
C VAL A 71 -3.14 1.49 -14.70
N PHE A 72 -2.97 1.17 -13.42
CA PHE A 72 -2.23 -0.03 -13.01
C PHE A 72 -2.89 -1.32 -13.51
N ALA A 73 -4.22 -1.45 -13.37
CA ALA A 73 -4.92 -2.67 -13.76
C ALA A 73 -4.88 -2.90 -15.28
N ALA A 74 -4.83 -1.85 -16.10
CA ALA A 74 -4.61 -1.95 -17.53
C ALA A 74 -3.18 -2.41 -17.83
N TRP A 75 -2.18 -1.71 -17.30
CA TRP A 75 -0.76 -2.06 -17.49
C TRP A 75 -0.44 -3.50 -17.07
N TRP A 76 -0.94 -3.92 -15.90
CA TRP A 76 -0.72 -5.25 -15.36
C TRP A 76 -1.30 -6.34 -16.27
N ARG A 77 -2.54 -6.15 -16.75
CA ARG A 77 -3.18 -7.12 -17.66
C ARG A 77 -2.48 -7.19 -19.01
N THR A 78 -2.04 -6.06 -19.56
CA THR A 78 -1.29 -6.02 -20.81
C THR A 78 0.03 -6.77 -20.70
N ARG A 79 0.73 -6.65 -19.56
CA ARG A 79 2.03 -7.29 -19.35
C ARG A 79 1.95 -8.76 -18.98
N HIS A 80 0.96 -9.15 -18.17
CA HIS A 80 0.88 -10.49 -17.57
C HIS A 80 -0.27 -11.35 -18.09
N GLY A 81 -1.21 -10.80 -18.86
CA GLY A 81 -2.39 -11.52 -19.38
C GLY A 81 -3.41 -11.93 -18.31
N ARG A 82 -3.23 -11.54 -17.05
CA ARG A 82 -4.08 -11.93 -15.92
C ARG A 82 -4.17 -10.84 -14.84
N LYS A 83 -5.08 -11.00 -13.88
CA LYS A 83 -5.14 -10.14 -12.69
C LYS A 83 -3.95 -10.42 -11.74
N LEU A 84 -3.56 -9.41 -10.97
CA LEU A 84 -2.57 -9.50 -9.88
C LEU A 84 -3.00 -10.58 -8.86
N ARG A 85 -2.04 -11.36 -8.39
CA ARG A 85 -2.21 -12.44 -7.40
C ARG A 85 -1.15 -12.29 -6.29
N LEU A 86 -1.39 -12.93 -5.16
CA LEU A 86 -0.39 -13.02 -4.08
C LEU A 86 0.91 -13.65 -4.58
N GLY A 87 2.03 -13.16 -4.08
CA GLY A 87 3.36 -13.63 -4.45
C GLY A 87 3.88 -13.11 -5.80
N ASP A 88 3.05 -12.45 -6.62
CA ASP A 88 3.52 -11.76 -7.82
C ASP A 88 4.58 -10.70 -7.47
N THR A 89 5.52 -10.47 -8.38
CA THR A 89 6.60 -9.49 -8.16
C THR A 89 6.57 -8.37 -9.19
N ILE A 90 6.97 -7.18 -8.79
CA ILE A 90 7.19 -6.02 -9.68
C ILE A 90 8.57 -5.46 -9.41
N SER A 91 9.33 -5.12 -10.46
CA SER A 91 10.62 -4.44 -10.30
C SER A 91 10.43 -2.99 -9.84
N ARG A 92 11.43 -2.39 -9.19
CA ARG A 92 11.36 -0.96 -8.82
C ARG A 92 11.20 -0.08 -10.04
N ARG A 93 11.94 -0.38 -11.12
CA ARG A 93 11.83 0.33 -12.40
C ARG A 93 10.41 0.28 -12.98
N ASP A 94 9.78 -0.90 -12.99
CA ASP A 94 8.40 -1.03 -13.47
C ASP A 94 7.41 -0.30 -12.54
N ALA A 95 7.65 -0.33 -11.22
CA ALA A 95 6.83 0.39 -10.24
C ALA A 95 6.96 1.92 -10.38
N ASP A 96 8.16 2.44 -10.64
CA ASP A 96 8.41 3.85 -10.91
C ASP A 96 7.72 4.26 -12.21
N HIS A 97 7.87 3.46 -13.28
CA HIS A 97 7.25 3.73 -14.57
C HIS A 97 5.72 3.84 -14.47
N ILE A 98 5.06 2.89 -13.78
CA ILE A 98 3.60 2.93 -13.63
C ILE A 98 3.16 4.05 -12.67
N MET A 99 3.95 4.37 -11.64
CA MET A 99 3.68 5.53 -10.78
C MET A 99 3.68 6.82 -11.58
N THR A 100 4.70 7.08 -12.39
CA THR A 100 4.76 8.26 -13.26
C THR A 100 3.52 8.36 -14.14
N ARG A 101 3.07 7.25 -14.73
CA ARG A 101 1.88 7.25 -15.57
C ARG A 101 0.58 7.53 -14.79
N MET A 102 0.50 7.08 -13.53
CA MET A 102 -0.64 7.40 -12.67
C MET A 102 -0.65 8.87 -12.26
N LEU A 103 0.52 9.43 -11.93
CA LEU A 103 0.67 10.84 -11.59
C LEU A 103 0.25 11.74 -12.74
N ASP A 104 0.75 11.46 -13.95
CA ASP A 104 0.42 12.16 -15.20
C ASP A 104 -1.10 12.16 -15.49
N ASP A 105 -1.76 11.02 -15.27
CA ASP A 105 -3.17 10.84 -15.62
C ASP A 105 -4.15 11.46 -14.60
N GLU A 106 -3.80 11.48 -13.31
CA GLU A 106 -4.76 11.80 -12.24
C GLU A 106 -4.32 12.94 -11.30
N TYR A 107 -3.03 13.13 -11.04
CA TYR A 107 -2.53 13.96 -9.92
C TYR A 107 -1.80 15.22 -10.37
N GLU A 108 -1.16 15.22 -11.53
CA GLU A 108 -0.46 16.38 -12.11
C GLU A 108 -1.47 17.41 -12.64
N ILE A 109 -2.50 16.95 -13.36
CA ILE A 109 -3.52 17.80 -14.01
C ILE A 109 -4.19 18.79 -13.02
N PRO A 110 -4.64 18.39 -11.81
CA PRO A 110 -5.21 19.33 -10.85
C PRO A 110 -4.22 20.42 -10.40
N VAL A 111 -2.93 20.08 -10.26
CA VAL A 111 -1.88 21.04 -9.87
C VAL A 111 -1.68 22.07 -10.97
N GLU A 112 -1.54 21.62 -12.22
CA GLU A 112 -1.40 22.48 -13.40
C GLU A 112 -2.59 23.41 -13.60
N ARG A 113 -3.81 22.92 -13.41
CA ARG A 113 -5.01 23.76 -13.50
C ARG A 113 -5.09 24.81 -12.39
N THR A 114 -4.43 24.57 -11.26
CA THR A 114 -4.48 25.47 -10.11
C THR A 114 -3.42 26.57 -10.19
N PHE A 115 -2.23 26.24 -10.68
CA PHE A 115 -1.06 27.10 -10.73
C PHE A 115 -0.52 27.20 -12.15
N GLU A 116 -0.32 28.43 -12.65
CA GLU A 116 0.14 28.67 -14.02
C GLU A 116 1.56 28.14 -14.25
N THR A 117 2.55 28.67 -13.53
CA THR A 117 3.94 28.23 -13.59
C THR A 117 4.50 28.15 -12.18
N LEU A 118 5.04 26.99 -11.81
CA LEU A 118 5.75 26.79 -10.56
C LEU A 118 7.20 26.39 -10.84
N PRO A 119 8.16 26.80 -9.99
CA PRO A 119 9.44 26.11 -9.90
C PRO A 119 9.24 24.59 -9.72
N GLN A 120 10.06 23.78 -10.37
CA GLN A 120 9.90 22.32 -10.40
C GLN A 120 9.72 21.68 -9.00
N HIS A 121 10.49 22.12 -8.01
CA HIS A 121 10.40 21.60 -6.64
C HIS A 121 9.06 21.94 -5.96
N GLN A 122 8.44 23.08 -6.30
CA GLN A 122 7.13 23.44 -5.80
C GLN A 122 6.03 22.61 -6.47
N PHE A 123 6.17 22.36 -7.77
CA PHE A 123 5.29 21.43 -8.49
C PHE A 123 5.35 20.03 -7.88
N ASP A 124 6.54 19.49 -7.67
CA ASP A 124 6.76 18.18 -7.06
C ASP A 124 6.16 18.10 -5.64
N ALA A 125 6.32 19.15 -4.82
CA ALA A 125 5.70 19.23 -3.50
C ALA A 125 4.16 19.20 -3.59
N CYS A 126 3.57 19.99 -4.49
CA CYS A 126 2.12 20.04 -4.71
C CYS A 126 1.58 18.67 -5.15
N VAL A 127 2.24 17.99 -6.08
CA VAL A 127 1.85 16.64 -6.53
C VAL A 127 1.91 15.65 -5.37
N SER A 128 2.96 15.68 -4.52
CA SER A 128 3.04 14.81 -3.34
C SER A 128 1.90 15.04 -2.34
N VAL A 129 1.50 16.30 -2.13
CA VAL A 129 0.36 16.65 -1.28
C VAL A 129 -0.95 16.14 -1.88
N VAL A 130 -1.17 16.36 -3.18
CA VAL A 130 -2.37 15.95 -3.91
C VAL A 130 -2.50 14.42 -3.95
N TYR A 131 -1.39 13.70 -4.11
CA TYR A 131 -1.39 12.24 -4.02
C TYR A 131 -1.90 11.75 -2.65
N ASN A 132 -1.51 12.41 -1.56
CA ASN A 132 -1.90 11.98 -0.22
C ASN A 132 -3.27 12.48 0.27
N LEU A 133 -3.64 13.71 -0.09
CA LEU A 133 -4.83 14.39 0.44
C LEU A 133 -5.93 14.59 -0.61
N GLY A 134 -5.67 14.23 -1.87
CA GLY A 134 -6.55 14.45 -3.01
C GLY A 134 -6.52 15.89 -3.53
N ALA A 135 -7.06 16.08 -4.74
CA ALA A 135 -7.09 17.37 -5.44
C ALA A 135 -7.79 18.49 -4.65
N ARG A 136 -8.73 18.15 -3.75
CA ARG A 136 -9.40 19.13 -2.89
C ARG A 136 -8.43 19.92 -2.01
N ALA A 137 -7.25 19.36 -1.69
CA ALA A 137 -6.22 20.05 -0.92
C ALA A 137 -5.73 21.35 -1.59
N LEU A 138 -5.85 21.47 -2.91
CA LEU A 138 -5.50 22.66 -3.69
C LEU A 138 -6.43 23.86 -3.44
N SER A 139 -7.59 23.63 -2.79
CA SER A 139 -8.50 24.69 -2.36
C SER A 139 -8.20 25.23 -0.95
N TRP A 140 -7.25 24.62 -0.24
CA TRP A 140 -6.98 24.94 1.17
C TRP A 140 -6.06 26.17 1.33
N LYS A 141 -5.90 26.64 2.57
CA LYS A 141 -5.19 27.89 2.87
C LYS A 141 -3.75 27.92 2.34
N TRP A 142 -3.02 26.80 2.42
CA TRP A 142 -1.63 26.71 1.93
C TRP A 142 -1.54 26.93 0.42
N ALA A 143 -2.41 26.30 -0.37
CA ALA A 143 -2.43 26.42 -1.82
C ALA A 143 -2.89 27.82 -2.26
N LYS A 144 -3.85 28.41 -1.52
CA LYS A 144 -4.24 29.81 -1.73
C LYS A 144 -3.09 30.78 -1.46
N ALA A 145 -2.26 30.53 -0.45
CA ALA A 145 -1.08 31.34 -0.16
C ALA A 145 -0.03 31.21 -1.28
N LEU A 146 0.25 29.97 -1.72
CA LEU A 146 1.16 29.71 -2.83
C LEU A 146 0.70 30.39 -4.12
N LYS A 147 -0.61 30.36 -4.42
CA LYS A 147 -1.19 31.02 -5.60
C LYS A 147 -1.00 32.55 -5.60
N ARG A 148 -0.83 33.17 -4.43
CA ARG A 148 -0.51 34.60 -4.30
C ARG A 148 1.00 34.88 -4.31
N GLY A 149 1.84 33.86 -4.52
CA GLY A 149 3.30 33.97 -4.47
C GLY A 149 3.89 33.94 -3.05
N ASP A 150 3.09 33.76 -2.01
CA ASP A 150 3.56 33.73 -0.63
C ASP A 150 4.00 32.31 -0.22
N VAL A 151 5.19 31.93 -0.70
CA VAL A 151 5.78 30.60 -0.49
C VAL A 151 6.03 30.31 0.98
N LYS A 152 6.48 31.32 1.76
CA LYS A 152 6.76 31.16 3.19
C LYS A 152 5.49 30.86 3.98
N GLU A 153 4.42 31.61 3.73
CA GLU A 153 3.13 31.34 4.37
C GLU A 153 2.54 30.01 3.92
N ALA A 154 2.66 29.67 2.63
CA ALA A 154 2.25 28.38 2.11
C ALA A 154 2.93 27.23 2.84
N ALA A 155 4.25 27.28 3.01
CA ALA A 155 5.03 26.28 3.73
C ALA A 155 4.62 26.21 5.22
N ARG A 156 4.52 27.37 5.90
CA ARG A 156 4.09 27.43 7.30
C ARG A 156 2.73 26.78 7.54
N LEU A 157 1.77 27.02 6.65
CA LEU A 157 0.43 26.41 6.68
C LEU A 157 0.49 24.91 6.34
N LEU A 158 1.28 24.52 5.35
CA LEU A 158 1.40 23.14 4.90
C LEU A 158 1.94 22.23 6.02
N ARG A 159 2.91 22.69 6.82
CA ARG A 159 3.49 21.95 7.98
C ARG A 159 2.45 21.43 8.99
N ARG A 160 1.24 22.01 9.03
CA ARG A 160 0.17 21.68 9.99
C ARG A 160 -1.07 21.05 9.34
N THR A 161 -1.13 21.07 8.02
CA THR A 161 -2.29 20.66 7.22
C THR A 161 -2.34 19.14 7.08
N GLY A 162 -3.52 18.50 7.13
CA GLY A 162 -3.64 17.06 6.83
C GLY A 162 -2.73 16.16 7.68
N THR A 163 -2.58 16.50 8.97
CA THR A 163 -1.70 15.77 9.91
C THR A 163 -2.45 14.75 10.78
N THR A 164 -3.73 14.55 10.49
CA THR A 164 -4.65 13.70 11.25
C THR A 164 -5.30 12.67 10.33
N ALA A 165 -5.59 11.47 10.84
CA ALA A 165 -6.48 10.51 10.21
C ALA A 165 -7.36 9.85 11.27
N GLY A 166 -8.63 9.61 10.95
CA GLY A 166 -9.60 9.06 11.92
C GLY A 166 -9.75 9.91 13.19
N GLY A 167 -9.58 11.24 13.11
CA GLY A 167 -9.61 12.16 14.26
C GLY A 167 -8.32 12.23 15.08
N HIS A 168 -7.35 11.34 14.85
CA HIS A 168 -6.10 11.30 15.62
C HIS A 168 -4.93 11.91 14.85
N ARG A 169 -4.08 12.66 15.55
CA ARG A 169 -2.85 13.22 14.99
C ARG A 169 -1.81 12.13 14.79
N LEU A 170 -1.27 12.01 13.58
CA LEU A 170 -0.31 10.96 13.22
C LEU A 170 1.08 11.54 12.99
N ASN A 171 2.07 11.09 13.77
CA ASN A 171 3.46 11.55 13.65
C ASN A 171 4.04 11.34 12.24
N GLY A 172 3.62 10.28 11.53
CA GLY A 172 3.99 10.03 10.14
C GLY A 172 3.51 11.13 9.19
N LEU A 173 2.26 11.58 9.34
CA LEU A 173 1.69 12.67 8.52
C LEU A 173 2.31 14.02 8.90
N VAL A 174 2.52 14.29 10.20
CA VAL A 174 3.25 15.50 10.65
C VAL A 174 4.62 15.57 10.01
N ARG A 175 5.36 14.46 10.00
CA ARG A 175 6.67 14.38 9.35
C ARG A 175 6.56 14.62 7.84
N ARG A 176 5.68 13.90 7.13
CA ARG A 176 5.47 14.08 5.68
C ARG A 176 5.17 15.53 5.31
N ARG A 177 4.24 16.17 6.02
CA ARG A 177 3.86 17.57 5.80
C ARG A 177 4.99 18.57 6.05
N ARG A 178 5.87 18.30 7.01
CA ARG A 178 7.09 19.10 7.21
C ARG A 178 8.04 18.95 6.02
N GLN A 179 8.26 17.73 5.55
CA GLN A 179 9.14 17.42 4.43
C GLN A 179 8.64 18.02 3.11
N GLU A 180 7.34 17.93 2.84
CA GLU A 180 6.73 18.58 1.66
C GLU A 180 6.77 20.11 1.76
N ALA A 181 6.66 20.69 2.97
CA ALA A 181 6.84 22.12 3.16
C ALA A 181 8.29 22.56 2.95
N ASP A 182 9.28 21.76 3.40
CA ASP A 182 10.69 22.03 3.12
C ASP A 182 11.02 21.90 1.63
N LEU A 183 10.40 20.92 0.95
CA LEU A 183 10.50 20.78 -0.50
C LEU A 183 9.88 22.00 -1.20
N LEU A 184 8.70 22.45 -0.78
CA LEU A 184 8.01 23.62 -1.33
C LEU A 184 8.81 24.91 -1.13
N GLU A 185 9.35 25.13 0.08
CA GLU A 185 9.97 26.40 0.47
C GLU A 185 11.43 26.51 0.01
N HIS A 186 12.16 25.41 0.04
CA HIS A 186 13.63 25.42 -0.09
C HIS A 186 14.14 24.47 -1.18
N GLY A 187 13.27 23.69 -1.83
CA GLY A 187 13.69 22.69 -2.81
C GLY A 187 14.43 21.49 -2.19
N VAL A 188 14.24 21.24 -0.90
CA VAL A 188 14.93 20.16 -0.18
C VAL A 188 14.14 18.85 -0.28
N TYR A 189 14.64 17.92 -1.09
CA TYR A 189 14.09 16.56 -1.22
C TYR A 189 14.53 15.67 -0.03
N THR A 190 14.04 15.97 1.18
CA THR A 190 14.43 15.23 2.38
C THR A 190 14.09 13.74 2.26
N GLY A 191 15.00 12.86 2.66
CA GLY A 191 14.80 11.40 2.56
C GLY A 191 15.10 10.81 1.17
N VAL A 192 15.39 11.66 0.18
CA VAL A 192 15.98 11.29 -1.11
C VAL A 192 17.43 11.75 -1.11
N LEU A 193 18.31 11.01 -0.43
CA LEU A 193 19.70 11.01 -0.86
C LEU A 193 19.70 10.21 -2.14
N GLU A 194 19.75 10.85 -3.31
CA GLU A 194 20.24 10.30 -4.60
C GLU A 194 20.37 8.77 -4.69
N GLY A 195 19.27 8.01 -4.61
CA GLY A 195 19.30 6.54 -4.66
C GLY A 195 20.07 5.81 -3.53
N ARG A 196 20.52 6.50 -2.48
CA ARG A 196 21.10 5.86 -1.29
C ARG A 196 20.00 5.55 -0.27
N PRO A 197 19.99 4.35 0.32
CA PRO A 197 19.06 4.00 1.40
C PRO A 197 19.15 5.06 2.50
N ARG A 198 18.05 5.31 3.23
CA ARG A 198 18.07 6.09 4.48
C ARG A 198 19.26 5.63 5.31
N LEU A 199 20.34 6.41 5.30
CA LEU A 199 21.49 6.12 6.13
C LEU A 199 20.97 6.13 7.56
N ALA A 200 21.35 5.11 8.33
CA ALA A 200 21.07 5.08 9.75
C ALA A 200 21.48 6.44 10.31
N ARG A 201 20.54 7.15 10.96
CA ARG A 201 20.91 8.38 11.65
C ARG A 201 21.95 7.98 12.69
N PRO A 202 23.09 8.70 12.80
CA PRO A 202 24.06 8.42 13.85
C PRO A 202 23.46 8.62 15.24
N VAL A 203 22.39 9.43 15.32
CA VAL A 203 21.53 9.55 16.49
C VAL A 203 20.45 8.46 16.41
N PRO A 204 20.50 7.44 17.29
CA PRO A 204 19.43 6.45 17.37
C PRO A 204 18.09 7.15 17.67
N PRO A 205 16.95 6.56 17.29
CA PRO A 205 15.65 7.05 17.73
C PRO A 205 15.69 7.28 19.25
N SER A 206 15.11 8.36 19.75
CA SER A 206 15.08 8.63 21.20
C SER A 206 13.91 7.95 21.90
N ALA A 207 13.00 7.35 21.13
CA ALA A 207 11.78 6.71 21.63
C ALA A 207 11.56 5.36 20.94
N PRO A 208 11.00 4.37 21.67
CA PRO A 208 10.65 3.08 21.12
C PRO A 208 9.52 3.20 20.08
N ASP A 209 9.56 2.35 19.06
CA ASP A 209 8.56 2.35 17.99
C ASP A 209 7.36 1.46 18.40
N PRO A 210 6.13 2.01 18.50
CA PRO A 210 4.96 1.22 18.85
C PRO A 210 4.67 0.12 17.83
N VAL A 211 5.04 0.28 16.56
CA VAL A 211 4.88 -0.75 15.51
C VAL A 211 5.85 -1.90 15.74
N VAL A 212 7.08 -1.61 16.15
CA VAL A 212 8.07 -2.65 16.49
C VAL A 212 7.60 -3.40 17.74
N ARG A 213 7.09 -2.70 18.74
CA ARG A 213 6.54 -3.33 19.95
C ARG A 213 5.38 -4.27 19.63
N GLU A 214 4.43 -3.82 18.82
CA GLU A 214 3.33 -4.66 18.33
C GLU A 214 3.85 -5.91 17.60
N ALA A 215 4.86 -5.75 16.73
CA ALA A 215 5.46 -6.88 16.03
C ALA A 215 6.17 -7.84 16.98
N GLN A 216 6.90 -7.35 17.99
CA GLN A 216 7.54 -8.18 19.02
C GLN A 216 6.49 -8.98 19.81
N GLU A 217 5.37 -8.37 20.20
CA GLU A 217 4.25 -9.06 20.85
C GLU A 217 3.70 -10.18 19.97
N ALA A 218 3.47 -9.88 18.69
CA ALA A 218 2.94 -10.85 17.73
C ALA A 218 3.92 -12.01 17.51
N LEU A 219 5.21 -11.73 17.26
CA LEU A 219 6.26 -12.73 17.08
C LEU A 219 6.38 -13.67 18.28
N THR A 220 6.32 -13.12 19.49
CA THR A 220 6.34 -13.90 20.74
C THR A 220 5.15 -14.86 20.81
N ARG A 221 3.94 -14.40 20.44
CA ARG A 221 2.74 -15.25 20.39
C ARG A 221 2.83 -16.37 19.35
N PHE A 222 3.56 -16.16 18.26
CA PHE A 222 3.81 -17.19 17.25
C PHE A 222 4.99 -18.10 17.58
N GLY A 223 5.58 -17.99 18.77
CA GLY A 223 6.69 -18.84 19.22
C GLY A 223 8.06 -18.42 18.66
N PHE A 224 8.19 -17.23 18.07
CA PHE A 224 9.50 -16.65 17.78
C PHE A 224 10.00 -15.88 18.99
N ASP A 225 11.32 -15.73 19.10
CA ASP A 225 11.97 -15.02 20.20
C ASP A 225 12.56 -13.68 19.71
N PRO A 226 11.78 -12.59 19.74
CA PRO A 226 12.27 -11.27 19.38
C PRO A 226 13.12 -10.62 20.49
N GLY A 227 13.30 -11.28 21.65
CA GLY A 227 13.86 -10.68 22.86
C GLY A 227 12.82 -9.91 23.68
N VAL A 228 13.28 -8.85 24.36
CA VAL A 228 12.40 -8.02 25.19
C VAL A 228 11.42 -7.25 24.30
N ILE A 229 10.16 -7.16 24.74
CA ILE A 229 9.13 -6.34 24.08
C ILE A 229 9.33 -4.89 24.51
N ASP A 230 10.24 -4.21 23.84
CA ASP A 230 10.74 -2.88 24.19
C ASP A 230 10.51 -1.84 23.09
N GLY A 231 10.00 -2.26 21.93
CA GLY A 231 9.80 -1.41 20.75
C GLY A 231 11.09 -1.05 20.02
N TRP A 232 12.19 -1.76 20.26
CA TRP A 232 13.48 -1.56 19.59
C TRP A 232 13.74 -2.66 18.56
N MET A 233 14.22 -2.25 17.38
CA MET A 233 14.60 -3.19 16.33
C MET A 233 16.02 -3.75 16.59
N GLY A 234 16.15 -4.59 17.61
CA GLY A 234 17.40 -5.24 18.00
C GLY A 234 17.76 -6.44 17.11
N HIS A 235 18.95 -7.02 17.33
CA HIS A 235 19.42 -8.19 16.57
C HIS A 235 18.51 -9.41 16.76
N ARG A 236 18.00 -9.66 17.98
CA ARG A 236 17.02 -10.73 18.26
C ARG A 236 15.70 -10.49 17.54
N THR A 237 15.16 -9.26 17.61
CA THR A 237 13.93 -8.89 16.89
C THR A 237 14.10 -9.08 15.39
N LYS A 238 15.24 -8.66 14.81
CA LYS A 238 15.54 -8.91 13.39
C LYS A 238 15.62 -10.39 13.05
N ALA A 239 16.25 -11.21 13.90
CA ALA A 239 16.33 -12.65 13.71
C ALA A 239 14.95 -13.32 13.76
N ALA A 240 14.10 -12.92 14.72
CA ALA A 240 12.72 -13.38 14.85
C ALA A 240 11.87 -13.00 13.63
N VAL A 241 11.97 -11.76 13.15
CA VAL A 241 11.29 -11.30 11.93
C VAL A 241 11.75 -12.12 10.72
N LEU A 242 13.06 -12.36 10.58
CA LEU A 242 13.58 -13.15 9.47
C LEU A 242 13.09 -14.61 9.53
N ALA A 243 13.07 -15.21 10.72
CA ALA A 243 12.54 -16.56 10.93
C ALA A 243 11.04 -16.64 10.58
N TYR A 244 10.26 -15.63 10.98
CA TYR A 244 8.86 -15.51 10.63
C TYR A 244 8.65 -15.35 9.13
N GLN A 245 9.39 -14.45 8.48
CA GLN A 245 9.30 -14.23 7.03
C GLN A 245 9.64 -15.52 6.26
N ARG A 246 10.62 -16.31 6.69
CA ARG A 246 10.97 -17.60 6.07
C ARG A 246 9.83 -18.62 6.07
N GLN A 247 8.92 -18.54 7.03
CA GLN A 247 7.74 -19.41 7.09
C GLN A 247 6.59 -18.92 6.19
N HIS A 248 6.71 -17.73 5.62
CA HIS A 248 5.67 -17.10 4.82
C HIS A 248 6.16 -16.89 3.37
N PRO A 249 5.74 -17.74 2.41
CA PRO A 249 6.23 -17.67 1.02
C PRO A 249 5.87 -16.36 0.30
N ASP A 250 4.89 -15.61 0.83
CA ASP A 250 4.43 -14.33 0.29
C ASP A 250 5.21 -13.12 0.84
N LEU A 251 6.15 -13.32 1.77
CA LEU A 251 6.98 -12.26 2.34
C LEU A 251 8.40 -12.26 1.73
N VAL A 252 9.05 -11.10 1.81
CA VAL A 252 10.48 -10.95 1.49
C VAL A 252 11.28 -11.25 2.75
N ASN A 253 12.32 -12.09 2.65
CA ASN A 253 13.16 -12.52 3.77
C ASN A 253 14.29 -11.51 4.04
N ASP A 254 13.95 -10.28 4.40
CA ASP A 254 14.90 -9.17 4.62
C ASP A 254 15.14 -8.84 6.11
N GLY A 255 14.37 -9.43 7.01
CA GLY A 255 14.40 -9.15 8.45
C GLY A 255 13.85 -7.76 8.81
N ILE A 256 13.13 -7.11 7.90
CA ILE A 256 12.54 -5.77 8.09
C ILE A 256 11.04 -5.91 8.33
N ILE A 257 10.51 -5.21 9.35
CA ILE A 257 9.06 -5.11 9.58
C ILE A 257 8.48 -4.11 8.58
N GLY A 258 8.38 -4.54 7.31
CA GLY A 258 7.74 -3.78 6.25
C GLY A 258 6.21 -3.86 6.32
N PRO A 259 5.48 -3.10 5.48
CA PRO A 259 4.02 -3.14 5.43
C PRO A 259 3.47 -4.56 5.25
N ALA A 260 4.06 -5.35 4.34
CA ALA A 260 3.63 -6.73 4.11
C ALA A 260 3.80 -7.62 5.36
N THR A 261 4.96 -7.54 6.03
CA THR A 261 5.25 -8.32 7.24
C THR A 261 4.32 -7.93 8.39
N LEU A 262 4.08 -6.63 8.60
CA LEU A 262 3.20 -6.15 9.65
C LEU A 262 1.74 -6.59 9.42
N VAL A 263 1.27 -6.53 8.18
CA VAL A 263 -0.09 -6.97 7.85
C VAL A 263 -0.25 -8.47 8.03
N GLN A 264 0.76 -9.26 7.66
CA GLN A 264 0.74 -10.70 7.86
C GLN A 264 0.74 -11.05 9.37
N LEU A 265 1.60 -10.42 10.16
CA LEU A 265 1.64 -10.59 11.63
C LEU A 265 0.29 -10.28 12.28
N ARG A 266 -0.35 -9.18 11.87
CA ARG A 266 -1.69 -8.80 12.36
C ARG A 266 -2.75 -9.83 12.00
N LYS A 267 -2.71 -10.37 10.78
CA LYS A 267 -3.67 -11.38 10.32
C LYS A 267 -3.54 -12.66 11.11
N ASP A 268 -2.32 -13.16 11.28
CA ASP A 268 -2.07 -14.39 12.04
C ASP A 268 -2.46 -14.19 13.52
N ALA A 269 -2.31 -12.97 14.05
CA ALA A 269 -2.64 -12.67 15.45
C ALA A 269 -4.16 -12.71 15.68
N LEU A 270 -4.95 -12.31 14.67
CA LEU A 270 -6.41 -12.43 14.70
C LEU A 270 -6.84 -13.91 14.64
N VAL A 271 -6.19 -14.72 13.81
CA VAL A 271 -6.49 -16.17 13.72
C VAL A 271 -6.26 -16.88 15.04
N ILE A 272 -5.18 -16.55 15.77
CA ILE A 272 -4.92 -17.12 17.11
C ILE A 272 -5.97 -16.66 18.13
N LYS A 273 -6.41 -15.40 18.07
CA LYS A 273 -7.44 -14.89 18.98
C LYS A 273 -8.77 -15.64 18.79
N ASP A 274 -9.16 -15.87 17.54
CA ASP A 274 -10.40 -16.59 17.21
C ASP A 274 -10.30 -18.08 17.57
N SER A 275 -9.12 -18.71 17.39
CA SER A 275 -8.91 -20.12 17.76
C SER A 275 -8.84 -20.34 19.28
N GLN A 276 -8.32 -19.37 20.05
CA GLN A 276 -8.36 -19.41 21.52
C GLN A 276 -9.80 -19.26 22.07
N ILE A 277 -10.63 -18.43 21.44
CA ILE A 277 -12.06 -18.31 21.80
C ILE A 277 -12.81 -19.62 21.46
N GLY A 278 -12.56 -20.19 20.28
CA GLY A 278 -13.13 -21.49 19.89
C GLY A 278 -12.67 -22.63 20.79
N GLY A 279 -11.39 -22.66 21.14
CA GLY A 279 -10.81 -23.62 22.09
C GLY A 279 -11.41 -23.50 23.49
N ALA A 280 -11.55 -22.27 24.01
CA ALA A 280 -12.21 -22.03 25.29
C ALA A 280 -13.69 -22.45 25.30
N LEU A 281 -14.42 -22.25 24.19
CA LEU A 281 -15.80 -22.73 24.02
C LEU A 281 -15.87 -24.26 23.99
N VAL A 282 -14.95 -24.92 23.28
CA VAL A 282 -14.87 -26.39 23.25
C VAL A 282 -14.51 -26.94 24.62
N THR A 283 -13.55 -26.34 25.34
CA THR A 283 -13.20 -26.72 26.72
C THR A 283 -14.35 -26.45 27.70
N ALA A 284 -15.16 -25.41 27.51
CA ALA A 284 -16.35 -25.17 28.33
C ALA A 284 -17.46 -26.21 28.09
N VAL A 285 -17.66 -26.64 26.83
CA VAL A 285 -18.67 -27.66 26.46
C VAL A 285 -18.22 -29.08 26.86
N THR A 286 -16.91 -29.33 26.90
CA THR A 286 -16.35 -30.65 27.27
C THR A 286 -15.97 -30.76 28.75
N GLY A 287 -15.64 -29.65 29.40
CA GLY A 287 -15.24 -29.58 30.81
C GLY A 287 -16.38 -29.23 31.76
N GLY A 288 -17.46 -28.61 31.28
CA GLY A 288 -18.71 -28.46 32.03
C GLY A 288 -19.61 -29.66 31.79
N GLY A 289 -19.59 -30.63 32.71
CA GLY A 289 -20.30 -31.91 32.55
C GLY A 289 -21.75 -31.78 32.09
N LEU A 290 -22.02 -32.20 30.86
CA LEU A 290 -23.38 -32.40 30.33
C LEU A 290 -23.94 -33.74 30.85
N PHE A 291 -24.15 -33.86 32.15
CA PHE A 291 -24.90 -34.98 32.70
C PHE A 291 -26.38 -34.81 32.35
N GLY A 292 -26.87 -35.58 31.37
CA GLY A 292 -28.30 -35.73 31.06
C GLY A 292 -28.77 -35.33 29.66
N VAL A 293 -27.90 -34.83 28.78
CA VAL A 293 -28.28 -34.52 27.39
C VAL A 293 -28.14 -35.79 26.52
N PRO A 294 -29.21 -36.25 25.82
CA PRO A 294 -29.12 -37.46 25.00
C PRO A 294 -28.11 -37.28 23.86
N TRP A 295 -27.26 -38.29 23.63
CA TRP A 295 -26.20 -38.29 22.61
C TRP A 295 -26.69 -37.96 21.19
N THR A 296 -27.96 -38.23 20.89
CA THR A 296 -28.59 -37.90 19.60
C THR A 296 -28.75 -36.40 19.36
N TRP A 297 -28.96 -35.60 20.41
CA TRP A 297 -29.03 -34.14 20.32
C TRP A 297 -27.64 -33.51 20.14
N ILE A 298 -26.63 -34.07 20.81
CA ILE A 298 -25.23 -33.65 20.66
C ILE A 298 -24.77 -33.90 19.22
N LEU A 299 -25.08 -35.07 18.65
CA LEU A 299 -24.81 -35.39 17.25
C LEU A 299 -25.58 -34.47 16.29
N GLY A 300 -26.84 -34.15 16.59
CA GLY A 300 -27.65 -33.23 15.78
C GLY A 300 -27.08 -31.81 15.72
N VAL A 301 -26.64 -31.27 16.86
CA VAL A 301 -26.02 -29.93 16.94
C VAL A 301 -24.64 -29.93 16.28
N ALA A 302 -23.82 -30.96 16.50
CA ALA A 302 -22.52 -31.09 15.85
C ALA A 302 -22.64 -31.20 14.32
N PHE A 303 -23.63 -31.95 13.82
CA PHE A 303 -23.92 -32.06 12.40
C PHE A 303 -24.45 -30.74 11.82
N GLY A 304 -25.33 -30.05 12.54
CA GLY A 304 -25.84 -28.72 12.16
C GLY A 304 -24.73 -27.66 12.09
N LEU A 305 -23.86 -27.60 13.09
CA LEU A 305 -22.70 -26.71 13.11
C LEU A 305 -21.67 -27.07 12.04
N GLY A 306 -21.48 -28.38 11.78
CA GLY A 306 -20.64 -28.87 10.68
C GLY A 306 -21.17 -28.44 9.31
N LEU A 307 -22.49 -28.54 9.09
CA LEU A 307 -23.14 -28.05 7.87
C LEU A 307 -23.01 -26.54 7.71
N ILE A 308 -23.21 -25.77 8.78
CA ILE A 308 -23.04 -24.31 8.77
C ILE A 308 -21.58 -23.94 8.47
N LEU A 309 -20.62 -24.65 9.06
CA LEU A 309 -19.20 -24.45 8.80
C LEU A 309 -18.84 -24.80 7.35
N ILE A 310 -19.37 -25.90 6.80
CA ILE A 310 -19.18 -26.29 5.40
C ILE A 310 -19.80 -25.23 4.47
N VAL A 311 -21.02 -24.76 4.73
CA VAL A 311 -21.66 -23.69 3.96
C VAL A 311 -20.85 -22.40 4.04
N TYR A 312 -20.36 -22.03 5.23
CA TYR A 312 -19.51 -20.87 5.43
C TYR A 312 -18.17 -21.00 4.68
N LEU A 313 -17.52 -22.16 4.74
CA LEU A 313 -16.27 -22.43 4.02
C LEU A 313 -16.48 -22.46 2.51
N VAL A 314 -17.60 -23.00 2.01
CA VAL A 314 -17.97 -22.97 0.60
C VAL A 314 -18.28 -21.55 0.13
N TRP A 315 -18.95 -20.74 0.94
CA TRP A 315 -19.19 -19.32 0.64
C TRP A 315 -17.90 -18.48 0.67
N ARG A 316 -17.03 -18.71 1.65
CA ARG A 316 -15.76 -17.97 1.86
C ARG A 316 -14.66 -18.38 0.87
N TYR A 317 -14.59 -19.67 0.50
CA TYR A 317 -13.53 -20.28 -0.31
C TYR A 317 -14.01 -20.90 -1.64
N GLY A 318 -15.28 -20.68 -2.03
CA GLY A 318 -15.87 -21.26 -3.25
C GLY A 318 -15.09 -20.94 -4.53
N ASP A 319 -14.54 -19.74 -4.63
CA ASP A 319 -13.69 -19.29 -5.74
C ASP A 319 -12.33 -20.02 -5.82
N VAL A 320 -11.87 -20.62 -4.71
CA VAL A 320 -10.60 -21.35 -4.61
C VAL A 320 -10.80 -22.84 -4.91
N LEU A 321 -11.91 -23.41 -4.46
CA LEU A 321 -12.29 -24.81 -4.70
C LEU A 321 -12.64 -25.09 -6.17
N THR A 322 -13.40 -24.20 -6.80
CA THR A 322 -13.74 -24.29 -8.24
C THR A 322 -12.50 -24.30 -9.13
N ARG A 323 -11.45 -23.55 -8.77
CA ARG A 323 -10.17 -23.52 -9.52
C ARG A 323 -9.31 -24.76 -9.34
N ARG A 324 -9.37 -25.45 -8.18
CA ARG A 324 -8.68 -26.74 -7.99
C ARG A 324 -9.35 -27.85 -8.79
N LEU A 325 -10.69 -27.86 -8.86
CA LEU A 325 -11.42 -28.84 -9.66
C LEU A 325 -11.21 -28.63 -11.17
N GLN A 326 -11.21 -27.39 -11.65
CA GLN A 326 -10.89 -27.08 -13.05
C GLN A 326 -9.42 -27.35 -13.41
N GLY A 327 -8.48 -27.07 -12.49
CA GLY A 327 -7.06 -27.39 -12.68
C GLY A 327 -6.75 -28.89 -12.64
N SER A 328 -7.50 -29.67 -11.87
CA SER A 328 -7.39 -31.15 -11.84
C SER A 328 -8.05 -31.80 -13.06
N ALA A 329 -9.12 -31.22 -13.62
CA ALA A 329 -9.72 -31.66 -14.89
C ALA A 329 -8.77 -31.40 -16.08
N ALA A 330 -8.19 -30.20 -16.16
CA ALA A 330 -7.23 -29.85 -17.21
C ALA A 330 -5.92 -30.67 -17.15
N LYS A 331 -5.52 -31.15 -15.96
CA LYS A 331 -4.37 -32.07 -15.81
C LYS A 331 -4.68 -33.51 -16.22
N ARG A 332 -5.95 -33.93 -16.24
CA ARG A 332 -6.35 -35.28 -16.69
C ARG A 332 -6.50 -35.35 -18.21
N GLU A 333 -6.77 -34.23 -18.87
CA GLU A 333 -6.82 -34.13 -20.35
C GLU A 333 -5.44 -33.92 -21.00
N ALA A 334 -4.40 -33.59 -20.22
CA ALA A 334 -3.06 -33.29 -20.71
C ALA A 334 -1.99 -34.36 -20.37
N ALA A 335 -2.40 -35.53 -19.87
CA ALA A 335 -1.51 -36.69 -19.75
C ALA A 335 -1.60 -37.53 -21.04
N PRO A 336 -0.47 -37.88 -21.68
CA PRO A 336 -0.46 -38.65 -22.94
C PRO A 336 -0.99 -40.08 -22.78
#